data_AF-A0A9J6ADW2-F1
#
_entry.id   AF-A0A9J6ADW2-F1
#
_cell.length_a   1.000
_cell.length_b   1.000
_cell.length_c   1.000
_cell.angle_alpha   90.00
_cell.angle_beta   90.00
_cell.angle_gamma   90.00
#
_symmetry.space_group_name_H-M   'P 1'
#
loop_
_entity.id
_entity.type
_entity.pdbx_description
1 polymer ?
#
loop_
_entity_poly.entity_id
_entity_poly.type
_entity_poly.pdbx_seq_one_letter_code
_entity_poly.pdbx_strand_id
1 'polypeptide(L)' 'MLANATDRFHSASKLGQGGFGPVYKGKLPDGQEIAVKKLSQSSGILINMLLFMFDQIILHPKLVTLK' A
#
# COMPACT_ATOMS: atom_id res chain seq x y z
N MET A 1 -13.85 2.28 3.30
CA MET A 1 -13.32 0.92 3.58
C MET A 1 -11.87 0.97 4.10
N LEU A 2 -10.88 1.37 3.28
CA LEU A 2 -9.46 1.41 3.70
C LEU A 2 -9.14 2.44 4.81
N ALA A 3 -9.79 3.61 4.78
CA ALA A 3 -9.66 4.58 5.86
C ALA A 3 -10.11 3.98 7.20
N ASN A 4 -11.24 3.28 7.26
CA ASN A 4 -11.68 2.61 8.48
C ASN A 4 -10.72 1.50 8.91
N ALA A 5 -10.21 0.71 7.96
CA ALA A 5 -9.26 -0.36 8.24
C ALA A 5 -7.95 0.16 8.85
N THR A 6 -7.55 1.41 8.55
CA THR A 6 -6.28 2.03 8.97
C THR A 6 -6.45 3.08 10.06
N ASP A 7 -7.61 3.12 10.73
CA ASP A 7 -7.97 4.18 11.68
C ASP A 7 -7.75 5.59 11.10
N ARG A 8 -8.31 5.82 9.92
CA ARG A 8 -8.19 7.06 9.12
C ARG A 8 -6.73 7.43 8.84
N PHE A 9 -5.88 6.43 8.59
CA PHE A 9 -4.44 6.60 8.37
C PHE A 9 -3.71 7.23 9.58
N HIS A 10 -4.13 6.84 10.79
CA HIS A 10 -3.51 7.30 12.02
C HIS A 10 -1.99 7.02 12.01
N SER A 11 -1.20 7.92 12.61
CA SER A 11 0.26 7.78 12.67
C SER A 11 0.70 6.50 13.37
N ALA A 12 -0.05 6.06 14.39
CA ALA A 12 0.20 4.78 15.09
C ALA A 12 0.07 3.56 14.18
N SER A 13 -0.70 3.65 13.10
CA SER A 13 -0.86 2.59 12.11
C SER A 13 0.26 2.62 11.06
N LYS A 14 1.19 3.57 11.08
CA LYS A 14 2.24 3.70 10.06
C LYS A 14 3.31 2.61 10.24
N LEU A 15 3.55 1.84 9.18
CA LEU A 15 4.60 0.82 9.12
C LEU A 15 5.92 1.38 8.57
N GLY A 16 5.85 2.37 7.69
CA GLY A 16 7.03 2.97 7.08
C GLY A 16 6.69 4.02 6.03
N GLN A 17 7.71 4.63 5.42
CA GLN A 17 7.55 5.58 4.33
C GLN A 17 8.74 5.51 3.38
N GLY A 18 8.47 5.57 2.08
CA GLY A 18 9.48 5.71 1.02
C GLY A 18 9.08 6.77 0.02
N GLY A 19 9.80 6.84 -1.11
CA GLY A 19 9.60 7.90 -2.14
C GLY A 19 8.20 7.98 -2.76
N PHE A 20 7.40 6.91 -2.65
CA PHE A 20 6.02 6.85 -3.14
C PHE A 20 4.97 7.08 -2.05
N GLY A 21 5.38 7.54 -0.87
CA GLY A 21 4.49 7.82 0.25
C GLY A 21 4.49 6.76 1.36
N PRO A 22 3.71 7.01 2.43
CA PRO A 22 3.64 6.17 3.61
C PRO A 22 2.86 4.86 3.39
N VAL A 23 3.22 3.84 4.17
CA VAL A 23 2.52 2.56 4.26
C VAL A 23 1.93 2.43 5.66
N TYR A 24 0.65 2.05 5.74
CA TYR A 24 -0.08 1.86 7.00
C TYR A 24 -0.55 0.41 7.14
N LYS A 25 -0.52 -0.11 8.37
CA LYS A 25 -1.21 -1.34 8.76
C LYS A 25 -2.71 -1.06 8.80
N GLY A 26 -3.49 -1.99 8.28
CA GLY A 26 -4.94 -1.99 8.45
C GLY A 26 -5.49 -3.37 8.77
N LYS A 27 -6.72 -3.42 9.27
CA LYS A 27 -7.48 -4.65 9.53
C LYS A 27 -8.85 -4.56 8.85
N LEU A 28 -9.15 -5.50 7.97
CA LEU A 28 -10.45 -5.60 7.31
C LEU A 28 -11.51 -6.16 8.28
N PRO A 29 -12.82 -6.01 8.00
CA PRO A 29 -13.89 -6.49 8.87
C PRO A 29 -13.86 -8.01 9.14
N ASP A 30 -13.33 -8.80 8.21
CA ASP A 30 -13.12 -10.24 8.34
C ASP A 30 -11.88 -10.60 9.18
N GLY A 31 -11.16 -9.59 9.67
CA GLY A 31 -9.97 -9.74 10.50
C GLY A 31 -8.67 -9.84 9.71
N GLN A 32 -8.70 -9.84 8.37
CA GLN A 32 -7.50 -9.90 7.55
C GLN A 32 -6.63 -8.64 7.76
N GLU A 33 -5.34 -8.85 8.06
CA GLU A 33 -4.37 -7.75 8.12
C GLU A 33 -3.88 -7.37 6.71
N ILE A 34 -3.80 -6.07 6.45
CA ILE A 34 -3.38 -5.51 5.17
C ILE A 34 -2.33 -4.41 5.37
N ALA A 35 -1.52 -4.16 4.34
CA ALA A 35 -0.66 -3.00 4.25
C ALA A 35 -1.18 -2.06 3.15
N VAL A 36 -1.50 -0.82 3.50
CA VAL A 36 -2.06 0.18 2.59
C VAL A 36 -1.00 1.23 2.31
N LYS A 37 -0.52 1.30 1.06
CA LYS A 37 0.38 2.36 0.62
C LYS A 37 -0.42 3.55 0.11
N LYS A 38 -0.33 4.68 0.82
CA LYS A 38 -0.96 5.94 0.40
C LYS A 38 0.00 6.67 -0.53
N LEU A 39 -0.32 6.69 -1.81
CA LEU A 39 0.47 7.44 -2.79
C LEU A 39 0.40 8.93 -2.47
N SER A 40 1.56 9.57 -2.33
CA SER A 40 1.65 11.02 -2.36
C SER A 40 1.16 11.51 -3.72
N GLN A 41 0.61 12.73 -3.80
CA GLN A 41 0.27 13.36 -5.09
C GLN A 41 1.47 13.22 -6.02
N SER A 42 1.30 12.40 -7.06
CA SER A 42 2.38 11.90 -7.88
C SER A 42 2.16 12.34 -9.31
N SER A 43 3.21 12.82 -9.97
CA SER A 43 3.19 13.05 -11.41
C SER A 43 2.82 11.76 -12.16
N GLY A 44 2.19 11.87 -13.34
CA GLY A 44 1.78 10.69 -14.13
C GLY A 44 2.91 9.68 -14.39
N ILE A 45 4.16 10.15 -14.40
CA ILE A 45 5.38 9.33 -14.51
C ILE A 45 5.50 8.32 -13.36
N LEU A 46 5.28 8.74 -12.12
CA LEU A 46 5.37 7.88 -10.94
C LEU A 46 4.25 6.82 -10.91
N ILE A 47 3.06 7.15 -11.44
CA ILE A 47 1.96 6.20 -11.61
C ILE A 47 2.31 5.16 -12.69
N ASN A 48 2.88 5.60 -13.81
CA ASN A 48 3.33 4.70 -14.88
C ASN A 48 4.45 3.77 -14.42
N MET A 49 5.42 4.27 -13.63
CA MET A 49 6.44 3.42 -13.01
C MET A 49 5.84 2.39 -12.07
N LEU A 50 4.84 2.79 -11.28
CA LEU A 50 4.16 1.88 -10.35
C LEU A 50 3.43 0.76 -11.11
N LEU A 51 2.70 1.08 -12.18
CA LEU A 51 2.05 0.08 -13.04
C LEU A 51 3.05 -0.91 -13.62
N PHE A 52 4.19 -0.41 -14.12
CA PHE A 52 5.25 -1.26 -14.66
C PHE A 52 5.88 -2.18 -13.60
N MET A 53 6.01 -1.70 -12.36
CA MET A 53 6.48 -2.52 -11.25
C MET A 53 5.51 -3.65 -10.90
N PHE A 54 4.20 -3.42 -10.96
CA PHE A 54 3.20 -4.45 -10.69
C PHE A 54 3.27 -5.60 -11.70
N ASP A 55 3.38 -5.31 -12.99
CA ASP A 55 3.43 -6.35 -14.03
C ASP A 55 4.64 -7.28 -13.89
N GLN A 56 5.77 -6.77 -13.39
CA GLN A 56 7.01 -7.54 -13.24
C GLN A 56 7.15 -8.23 -11.86
N ILE A 57 6.50 -7.72 -10.81
CA ILE A 57 6.63 -8.22 -9.43
C ILE A 57 5.67 -9.38 -9.12
N ILE A 58 4.57 -9.54 -9.85
CA ILE A 58 3.53 -10.55 -9.56
C ILE A 58 4.02 -12.01 -9.78
N LEU A 59 5.22 -12.22 -10.35
CA LEU A 59 5.76 -13.56 -10.69
C LEU A 59 6.73 -14.17 -9.66
N HIS A 60 6.80 -13.67 -8.41
CA HIS A 60 7.71 -14.25 -7.41
C HIS A 60 7.01 -14.73 -6.12
N PRO A 61 7.14 -16.03 -5.75
CA PRO A 61 6.35 -16.65 -4.67
C PRO A 61 6.68 -16.17 -3.25
N LYS A 62 7.74 -15.36 -3.07
CA LYS A 62 8.14 -14.79 -1.77
C LYS A 62 7.81 -13.30 -1.62
N LEU A 63 7.12 -12.69 -2.58
CA LEU A 63 6.73 -11.28 -2.51
C LEU A 63 5.30 -11.14 -1.98
N VAL A 64 5.06 -10.06 -1.24
CA VAL A 64 3.72 -9.73 -0.72
C VAL A 64 2.76 -9.55 -1.88
N THR A 65 1.74 -10.40 -1.96
CA THR A 65 0.66 -10.26 -2.93
C THR A 65 -0.24 -9.10 -2.49
N LEU A 66 -0.35 -8.08 -3.34
CA LEU A 66 -1.34 -7.02 -3.17
C LEU A 66 -2.68 -7.57 -3.67
N LYS A 67 -3.60 -7.84 -2.75
CA LYS A 67 -5.00 -8.19 -3.07
C LYS A 67 -5.83 -6.93 -3.22
#